data_AF-A0A1D1ZJ87-F1
#
_entry.id   AF-A0A1D1ZJ87-F1
#
_cell.length_a   1.000
_cell.length_b   1.000
_cell.length_c   1.000
_cell.angle_alpha   90.00
_cell.angle_beta   90.00
_cell.angle_gamma   90.00
#
_symmetry.space_group_name_H-M   'P 1'
#
loop_
_entity.id
_entity.type
_entity.pdbx_description
1 polymer ?
#
loop_
_entity_poly.entity_id
_entity_poly.type
_entity_poly.pdbx_seq_one_letter_code
_entity_poly.pdbx_strand_id
1 'polypeptide(L)'
;MAIQSTEDLSSGETLSHTFRYLFATQLFSRGITFSFNAWIVRHLTEDDLALYAIKFHIFVTIIMLSREGFRRACMRMDTTLGKGGKMEASIEKLLKIAWCTPLIGLFFIVATCTFFLKSRSVSSSDPFGWAIIIYGFGCMLELLAEPFYILSQNLLLLKLRLRVEIVATFLRCLTTYILISKKANMEKGIVFALSQAAYGACLFLGYWTYFLFFHVGGNSHLFPFRKCLMADDDKNLCSMCLLFTWQSIQKFFLQEGEKLVLMWFDVSYDQAVYGLVDRLGSLVVRLVFLPFEESAYATFAKFASEQSPHRVVRLGTALMEALKLVTLIGLVVIVFGPSYSYSLTRILYERKWSDGDASIALRYYCLYVVLLAMNGTSEAFVHAVADKSQLKRSNNAMVIFSLIYMLLNMTLVQYAGAIGLITANSINMILRIIYSAMFIKHYFQGSSFAFHRCLPSGWPILLLSGAITHLSERLILDRENFWPTLLLHSSIGIVCFCLSIIHICHREKHFIRKIIRFGKRVD
;
A
#
# COMPACT_ATOMS: atom_id res chain seq x y z
N MET A 1 3.71 35.41 27.55
CA MET A 1 2.46 34.80 27.02
C MET A 1 2.26 34.99 25.51
N ALA A 2 2.85 36.01 24.86
CA ALA A 2 2.69 36.24 23.42
C ALA A 2 3.64 35.42 22.49
N ILE A 3 4.71 34.82 23.04
CA ILE A 3 5.73 34.09 22.26
C ILE A 3 5.36 32.61 22.08
N GLN A 4 4.58 32.05 23.01
CA GLN A 4 4.15 30.65 22.95
C GLN A 4 2.96 30.44 22.01
N SER A 5 2.15 31.49 21.77
CA SER A 5 1.07 31.48 20.78
C SER A 5 1.55 31.56 19.32
N THR A 6 2.75 32.09 19.07
CA THR A 6 3.33 32.20 17.73
C THR A 6 4.03 30.93 17.26
N GLU A 7 4.60 30.12 18.17
CA GLU A 7 5.15 28.80 17.82
C GLU A 7 4.05 27.77 17.48
N ASP A 8 2.93 27.79 18.21
CA ASP A 8 1.77 26.93 17.92
C ASP A 8 1.08 27.29 16.59
N LEU A 9 1.10 28.56 16.17
CA LEU A 9 0.55 28.99 14.88
C LEU A 9 1.47 28.56 13.70
N SER A 10 2.79 28.70 13.87
CA SER A 10 3.77 28.32 12.84
C SER A 10 3.86 26.81 12.60
N SER A 11 3.60 26.00 13.64
CA SER A 11 3.62 24.54 13.57
C SER A 11 2.32 23.96 12.98
N GLY A 12 1.19 24.64 13.14
CA GLY A 12 -0.07 24.35 12.45
C GLY A 12 0.06 24.57 10.94
N GLU A 13 0.45 25.78 10.52
CA GLU A 13 0.61 26.15 9.11
C GLU A 13 1.60 25.22 8.36
N THR A 14 2.71 24.82 9.02
CA THR A 14 3.65 23.85 8.43
C THR A 14 3.05 22.45 8.33
N LEU A 15 2.16 22.03 9.22
CA LEU A 15 1.49 20.72 9.15
C LEU A 15 0.44 20.66 8.04
N SER A 16 -0.41 21.70 7.88
CA SER A 16 -1.36 21.79 6.76
C SER A 16 -0.63 21.85 5.43
N HIS A 17 0.40 22.68 5.32
CA HIS A 17 1.19 22.80 4.10
C HIS A 17 1.93 21.48 3.77
N THR A 18 2.46 20.79 4.78
CA THR A 18 3.08 19.48 4.62
C THR A 18 2.06 18.40 4.24
N PHE A 19 0.88 18.39 4.85
CA PHE A 19 -0.20 17.47 4.48
C PHE A 19 -0.67 17.70 3.04
N ARG A 20 -0.91 18.95 2.63
CA ARG A 20 -1.33 19.29 1.26
C ARG A 20 -0.23 18.95 0.25
N TYR A 21 1.02 19.22 0.58
CA TYR A 21 2.17 18.88 -0.27
C TYR A 21 2.37 17.36 -0.39
N LEU A 22 2.29 16.61 0.71
CA LEU A 22 2.39 15.15 0.72
C LEU A 22 1.22 14.52 -0.01
N PHE A 23 0.00 14.99 0.24
CA PHE A 23 -1.21 14.53 -0.44
C PHE A 23 -1.12 14.81 -1.94
N ALA A 24 -0.75 16.02 -2.35
CA ALA A 24 -0.57 16.36 -3.76
C ALA A 24 0.53 15.51 -4.41
N THR A 25 1.68 15.35 -3.75
CA THR A 25 2.80 14.54 -4.27
C THR A 25 2.40 13.07 -4.42
N GLN A 26 1.69 12.51 -3.43
CA GLN A 26 1.16 11.14 -3.51
C GLN A 26 0.11 11.01 -4.62
N LEU A 27 -0.77 12.00 -4.77
CA LEU A 27 -1.82 12.01 -5.79
C LEU A 27 -1.22 12.08 -7.20
N PHE A 28 -0.26 12.97 -7.45
CA PHE A 28 0.40 13.07 -8.76
C PHE A 28 1.23 11.84 -9.08
N SER A 29 2.10 11.40 -8.16
CA SER A 29 2.99 10.25 -8.41
C SER A 29 2.20 8.96 -8.62
N ARG A 30 1.20 8.68 -7.78
CA ARG A 30 0.38 7.47 -7.89
C ARG A 30 -0.66 7.59 -9.00
N GLY A 31 -1.20 8.78 -9.26
CA GLY A 31 -2.15 9.01 -10.35
C GLY A 31 -1.54 8.81 -11.73
N ILE A 32 -0.31 9.31 -11.95
CA ILE A 32 0.44 9.08 -13.20
C ILE A 32 0.73 7.58 -13.35
N THR A 33 1.27 6.94 -12.32
CA THR A 33 1.57 5.50 -12.35
C THR A 33 0.32 4.66 -12.59
N PHE A 34 -0.81 5.04 -11.97
CA PHE A 34 -2.11 4.41 -12.19
C PHE A 34 -2.58 4.56 -13.63
N SER A 35 -2.45 5.75 -14.22
CA SER A 35 -2.87 6.00 -15.60
C SER A 35 -2.08 5.15 -16.59
N PHE A 36 -0.76 5.05 -16.40
CA PHE A 36 0.07 4.13 -17.19
C PHE A 36 -0.34 2.68 -16.98
N ASN A 37 -0.54 2.24 -15.73
CA ASN A 37 -0.97 0.87 -15.45
C ASN A 37 -2.33 0.55 -16.07
N ALA A 38 -3.30 1.46 -16.00
CA ALA A 38 -4.61 1.29 -16.61
C ALA A 38 -4.50 1.13 -18.13
N TRP A 39 -3.71 1.97 -18.78
CA TRP A 39 -3.44 1.85 -20.22
C TRP A 39 -2.73 0.54 -20.57
N ILE A 40 -1.75 0.12 -19.78
CA ILE A 40 -1.03 -1.14 -19.99
C ILE A 40 -2.01 -2.31 -19.96
N VAL A 41 -2.88 -2.40 -18.94
CA VAL A 41 -3.84 -3.52 -18.78
C VAL A 41 -4.75 -3.68 -20.01
N ARG A 42 -5.16 -2.59 -20.67
CA ARG A 42 -5.99 -2.67 -21.88
C ARG A 42 -5.36 -3.49 -23.00
N HIS A 43 -4.04 -3.57 -23.03
CA HIS A 43 -3.29 -4.29 -24.05
C HIS A 43 -2.88 -5.71 -23.62
N LEU A 44 -3.22 -6.17 -22.40
CA LEU A 44 -2.77 -7.45 -21.86
C LEU A 44 -3.80 -8.57 -22.04
N THR A 45 -3.31 -9.81 -22.24
CA THR A 45 -4.16 -10.99 -22.08
C THR A 45 -4.35 -11.31 -20.60
N GLU A 46 -5.21 -12.29 -20.29
CA GLU A 46 -5.40 -12.74 -18.91
C GLU A 46 -4.12 -13.35 -18.34
N ASP A 47 -3.46 -14.18 -19.13
CA ASP A 47 -2.19 -14.80 -18.76
C ASP A 47 -1.08 -13.77 -18.54
N ASP A 48 -0.99 -12.77 -19.43
CA ASP A 48 -0.01 -11.68 -19.30
C ASP A 48 -0.26 -10.85 -18.03
N LEU A 49 -1.53 -10.60 -17.69
CA LEU A 49 -1.90 -9.83 -16.51
C LEU A 49 -1.64 -10.63 -15.23
N ALA A 50 -1.96 -11.93 -15.20
CA ALA A 50 -1.64 -12.81 -14.07
C ALA A 50 -0.12 -12.88 -13.81
N LEU A 51 0.64 -13.01 -14.90
CA LEU A 51 2.10 -13.02 -14.89
C LEU A 51 2.66 -11.71 -14.32
N TYR A 52 2.19 -10.56 -14.80
CA TYR A 52 2.66 -9.25 -14.34
C TYR A 52 2.17 -8.89 -12.93
N ALA A 53 0.91 -9.18 -12.61
CA ALA A 53 0.27 -8.74 -11.38
C ALA A 53 0.66 -9.58 -10.17
N ILE A 54 0.85 -10.88 -10.36
CA ILE A 54 1.07 -11.83 -9.27
C ILE A 54 2.45 -12.46 -9.36
N LYS A 55 2.81 -13.11 -10.47
CA LYS A 55 4.05 -13.91 -10.56
C LYS A 55 5.31 -13.04 -10.46
N PHE A 56 5.41 -11.99 -11.27
CA PHE A 56 6.51 -11.02 -11.21
C PHE A 56 6.50 -10.15 -9.96
N HIS A 57 5.32 -9.89 -9.38
CA HIS A 57 5.23 -9.18 -8.13
C HIS A 57 5.82 -10.00 -6.98
N ILE A 58 5.41 -11.26 -6.82
CA ILE A 58 5.98 -12.19 -5.84
C ILE A 58 7.50 -12.32 -6.03
N PHE A 59 7.96 -12.40 -7.28
CA PHE A 59 9.40 -12.44 -7.59
C PHE A 59 10.15 -11.25 -6.97
N VAL A 60 9.67 -10.02 -7.19
CA VAL A 60 10.28 -8.80 -6.59
C VAL A 60 10.17 -8.81 -5.07
N THR A 61 9.03 -9.23 -4.52
CA THR A 61 8.83 -9.20 -3.07
C THR A 61 9.70 -10.22 -2.34
N ILE A 62 9.97 -11.39 -2.93
CA ILE A 62 10.97 -12.35 -2.40
C ILE A 62 12.36 -11.71 -2.36
N ILE A 63 12.71 -10.87 -3.32
CA ILE A 63 13.99 -10.16 -3.29
C ILE A 63 13.98 -9.04 -2.25
N MET A 64 12.85 -8.35 -2.05
CA MET A 64 12.69 -7.34 -0.99
C MET A 64 12.97 -7.93 0.40
N LEU A 65 12.65 -9.21 0.61
CA LEU A 65 12.95 -9.94 1.85
C LEU A 65 14.44 -9.89 2.22
N SER A 66 15.32 -10.01 1.20
CA SER A 66 16.77 -9.98 1.40
C SER A 66 17.29 -8.59 1.81
N ARG A 67 16.54 -7.52 1.55
CA ARG A 67 16.98 -6.13 1.75
C ARG A 67 16.39 -5.50 3.01
N GLU A 68 15.13 -5.82 3.33
CA GLU A 68 14.37 -5.18 4.40
C GLU A 68 15.02 -5.38 5.78
N GLY A 69 15.55 -6.58 6.05
CA GLY A 69 16.27 -6.87 7.30
C GLY A 69 17.51 -6.00 7.46
N PHE A 70 18.30 -5.85 6.39
CA PHE A 70 19.52 -5.04 6.39
C PHE A 70 19.22 -3.55 6.47
N ARG A 71 18.24 -3.03 5.72
CA ARG A 71 17.80 -1.63 5.82
C ARG A 71 17.47 -1.24 7.25
N ARG A 72 16.71 -2.09 7.96
CA ARG A 72 16.30 -1.86 9.36
C ARG A 72 17.46 -1.94 10.34
N ALA A 73 18.33 -2.92 10.19
CA ALA A 73 19.50 -3.08 11.06
C ALA A 73 20.47 -1.90 10.90
N CYS A 74 20.77 -1.54 9.64
CA CYS A 74 21.69 -0.47 9.30
C CYS A 74 21.20 0.90 9.77
N MET A 75 19.89 1.17 9.74
CA MET A 75 19.31 2.42 10.26
C MET A 75 19.43 2.60 11.77
N ARG A 76 19.64 1.51 12.53
CA ARG A 76 19.82 1.58 13.99
C ARG A 76 21.28 1.80 14.39
N MET A 77 22.19 1.85 13.42
CA MET A 77 23.56 2.25 13.70
C MET A 77 23.57 3.73 14.10
N ASP A 78 23.84 3.96 15.37
CA ASP A 78 23.93 5.30 15.94
C ASP A 78 25.02 6.10 15.22
N THR A 79 24.62 7.11 14.46
CA THR A 79 25.53 8.09 13.83
C THR A 79 26.07 9.10 14.85
N THR A 80 25.84 8.88 16.15
CA THR A 80 26.38 9.68 17.27
C THR A 80 27.91 9.71 17.36
N LEU A 81 28.61 9.00 16.47
CA LEU A 81 30.04 9.19 16.15
C LEU A 81 30.34 10.45 15.31
N GLY A 82 29.32 11.25 14.97
CA GLY A 82 29.45 12.53 14.26
C GLY A 82 30.07 13.69 15.06
N LYS A 83 30.40 13.51 16.34
CA LYS A 83 31.19 14.47 17.12
C LYS A 83 32.64 13.99 17.27
N GLY A 84 33.39 14.03 16.17
CA GLY A 84 34.85 13.89 16.17
C GLY A 84 35.39 12.77 15.27
N GLY A 85 35.85 13.12 14.08
CA GLY A 85 36.84 12.39 13.27
C GLY A 85 36.56 10.93 12.83
N LYS A 86 35.45 10.30 13.25
CA LYS A 86 35.18 8.86 13.02
C LYS A 86 34.10 8.57 11.97
N MET A 87 33.61 9.58 11.24
CA MET A 87 32.54 9.42 10.24
C MET A 87 32.92 8.41 9.14
N GLU A 88 34.15 8.46 8.64
CA GLU A 88 34.63 7.58 7.56
C GLU A 88 34.69 6.10 8.00
N ALA A 89 35.14 5.84 9.23
CA ALA A 89 35.17 4.49 9.78
C ALA A 89 33.76 3.91 10.01
N SER A 90 32.80 4.76 10.40
CA SER A 90 31.38 4.38 10.51
C SER A 90 30.76 4.07 9.14
N ILE A 91 31.08 4.84 8.11
CA ILE A 91 30.65 4.59 6.73
C ILE A 91 31.25 3.28 6.21
N GLU A 92 32.53 3.00 6.50
CA GLU A 92 33.18 1.75 6.10
C GLU A 92 32.51 0.54 6.80
N LYS A 93 32.23 0.62 8.11
CA LYS A 93 31.54 -0.46 8.85
C LYS A 93 30.13 -0.70 8.30
N LEU A 94 29.38 0.37 8.00
CA LEU A 94 28.05 0.31 7.41
C LEU A 94 28.09 -0.35 6.02
N LEU A 95 28.99 0.10 5.14
CA LEU A 95 29.12 -0.44 3.79
C LEU A 95 29.54 -1.91 3.78
N LYS A 96 30.42 -2.35 4.69
CA LYS A 96 30.82 -3.76 4.81
C LYS A 96 29.60 -4.68 4.96
N ILE A 97 28.66 -4.29 5.82
CA ILE A 97 27.47 -5.08 6.12
C ILE A 97 26.41 -4.91 5.03
N ALA A 98 26.27 -3.70 4.47
CA ALA A 98 25.36 -3.45 3.37
C ALA A 98 25.77 -4.22 2.09
N TRP A 99 27.07 -4.45 1.86
CA TRP A 99 27.57 -5.30 0.77
C TRP A 99 27.26 -6.79 0.94
N CYS A 100 26.86 -7.26 2.13
CA CYS A 100 26.32 -8.61 2.30
C CYS A 100 24.90 -8.76 1.71
N THR A 101 24.15 -7.66 1.58
CA THR A 101 22.79 -7.66 1.02
C THR A 101 22.72 -8.18 -0.42
N PRO A 102 23.51 -7.70 -1.40
CA PRO A 102 23.47 -8.23 -2.76
C PRO A 102 23.90 -9.71 -2.84
N LEU A 103 24.79 -10.18 -1.97
CA LEU A 103 25.21 -11.60 -1.95
C LEU A 103 24.06 -12.52 -1.53
N ILE A 104 23.35 -12.16 -0.45
CA ILE A 104 22.18 -12.91 0.00
C ILE A 104 21.04 -12.78 -1.00
N GLY A 105 20.83 -11.58 -1.56
CA GLY A 105 19.83 -11.35 -2.60
C GLY A 105 20.09 -12.18 -3.86
N LEU A 106 21.35 -12.39 -4.26
CA LEU A 106 21.70 -13.26 -5.38
C LEU A 106 21.25 -14.71 -5.14
N PHE A 107 21.43 -15.24 -3.93
CA PHE A 107 20.92 -16.56 -3.55
C PHE A 107 19.40 -16.64 -3.75
N PHE A 108 18.65 -15.64 -3.27
CA PHE A 108 17.20 -15.59 -3.47
C PHE A 108 16.80 -15.46 -4.95
N ILE A 109 17.52 -14.68 -5.75
CA ILE A 109 17.26 -14.58 -7.19
C ILE A 109 17.45 -15.94 -7.86
N VAL A 110 18.57 -16.62 -7.61
CA VAL A 110 18.86 -17.94 -8.21
C VAL A 110 17.82 -18.96 -7.78
N ALA A 111 17.49 -19.02 -6.48
CA ALA A 111 16.45 -19.91 -5.97
C ALA A 111 15.07 -19.64 -6.60
N THR A 112 14.70 -18.37 -6.77
CA THR A 112 13.41 -17.98 -7.34
C THR A 112 13.36 -18.27 -8.85
N CYS A 113 14.40 -17.90 -9.59
CA CYS A 113 14.52 -18.25 -11.02
C CYS A 113 14.42 -19.75 -11.26
N THR A 114 15.18 -20.56 -10.49
CA THR A 114 15.16 -22.02 -10.63
C THR A 114 13.80 -22.61 -10.25
N PHE A 115 13.14 -22.10 -9.21
CA PHE A 115 11.79 -22.50 -8.84
C PHE A 115 10.77 -22.24 -9.95
N PHE A 116 10.73 -21.02 -10.51
CA PHE A 116 9.79 -20.68 -11.58
C PHE A 116 10.05 -21.45 -12.89
N LEU A 117 11.32 -21.67 -13.24
CA LEU A 117 11.69 -22.47 -14.42
C LEU A 117 11.30 -23.94 -14.25
N LYS A 118 11.54 -24.52 -13.06
CA LYS A 118 11.20 -25.91 -12.75
C LYS A 118 9.68 -26.14 -12.65
N SER A 119 8.95 -25.19 -12.07
CA SER A 119 7.51 -25.32 -11.83
C SER A 119 6.67 -25.43 -13.10
N ARG A 120 7.19 -25.00 -14.26
CA ARG A 120 6.42 -24.94 -15.51
C ARG A 120 6.99 -25.83 -16.63
N SER A 121 8.02 -26.64 -16.32
CA SER A 121 8.68 -27.57 -17.27
C SER A 121 8.97 -26.94 -18.63
N VAL A 122 9.37 -25.67 -18.62
CA VAL A 122 9.58 -24.84 -19.81
C VAL A 122 10.92 -25.21 -20.41
N SER A 123 10.97 -25.46 -21.72
CA SER A 123 12.23 -25.77 -22.41
C SER A 123 13.06 -24.49 -22.52
N SER A 124 14.39 -24.59 -22.50
CA SER A 124 15.31 -23.44 -22.55
C SER A 124 15.19 -22.52 -23.79
N SER A 125 14.30 -22.85 -24.73
CA SER A 125 14.00 -22.11 -25.95
C SER A 125 12.72 -21.27 -25.87
N ASP A 126 11.95 -21.35 -24.78
CA ASP A 126 10.69 -20.62 -24.64
C ASP A 126 10.92 -19.15 -24.27
N PRO A 127 10.21 -18.18 -24.87
CA PRO A 127 10.47 -16.76 -24.62
C PRO A 127 10.09 -16.33 -23.18
N PHE A 128 9.24 -17.11 -22.49
CA PHE A 128 8.98 -16.96 -21.04
C PHE A 128 10.23 -17.22 -20.16
N GLY A 129 11.08 -18.18 -20.54
CA GLY A 129 12.34 -18.45 -19.83
C GLY A 129 13.29 -17.25 -19.90
N TRP A 130 13.40 -16.64 -21.09
CA TRP A 130 14.14 -15.40 -21.29
C TRP A 130 13.56 -14.24 -20.48
N ALA A 131 12.23 -14.14 -20.38
CA ALA A 131 11.59 -13.12 -19.55
C ALA A 131 12.02 -13.25 -18.08
N ILE A 132 12.04 -14.46 -17.50
CA ILE A 132 12.48 -14.68 -16.11
C ILE A 132 13.95 -14.28 -15.92
N ILE A 133 14.84 -14.66 -16.85
CA ILE A 133 16.27 -14.34 -16.75
C ILE A 133 16.51 -12.84 -16.82
N ILE A 134 15.90 -12.15 -17.80
CA ILE A 134 16.00 -10.69 -17.94
C ILE A 134 15.42 -9.98 -16.70
N TYR A 135 14.31 -10.49 -16.18
CA TYR A 135 13.68 -9.96 -14.98
C TYR A 135 14.61 -10.12 -13.76
N GLY A 136 15.20 -11.31 -13.59
CA GLY A 136 16.20 -11.60 -12.56
C GLY A 136 17.44 -10.70 -12.67
N PHE A 137 17.90 -10.42 -13.89
CA PHE A 137 18.99 -9.47 -14.14
C PHE A 137 18.61 -8.03 -13.71
N GLY A 138 17.39 -7.57 -14.04
CA GLY A 138 16.89 -6.28 -13.56
C GLY A 138 16.87 -6.18 -12.03
N CYS A 139 16.45 -7.26 -11.37
CA CYS A 139 16.49 -7.38 -9.91
C CYS A 139 17.90 -7.42 -9.32
N MET A 140 18.87 -7.99 -10.05
CA MET A 140 20.29 -7.96 -9.65
C MET A 140 20.85 -6.53 -9.70
N LEU A 141 20.55 -5.76 -10.75
CA LEU A 141 20.95 -4.35 -10.83
C LEU A 141 20.37 -3.54 -9.66
N GLU A 142 19.12 -3.80 -9.31
CA GLU A 142 18.47 -3.18 -8.15
C GLU A 142 19.16 -3.56 -6.82
N LEU A 143 19.57 -4.83 -6.64
CA LEU A 143 20.33 -5.26 -5.46
C LEU A 143 21.71 -4.61 -5.38
N LEU A 144 22.38 -4.38 -6.51
CA LEU A 144 23.68 -3.70 -6.53
C LEU A 144 23.56 -2.21 -6.17
N ALA A 145 22.39 -1.60 -6.35
CA ALA A 145 22.11 -0.23 -5.90
C ALA A 145 21.87 -0.14 -4.37
N GLU A 146 21.57 -1.27 -3.72
CA GLU A 146 21.10 -1.33 -2.33
C GLU A 146 22.11 -0.79 -1.28
N PRO A 147 23.42 -1.07 -1.36
CA PRO A 147 24.38 -0.53 -0.40
C PRO A 147 24.40 1.00 -0.37
N PHE A 148 24.30 1.62 -1.55
CA PHE A 148 24.26 3.07 -1.71
C PHE A 148 22.92 3.66 -1.30
N TYR A 149 21.83 2.91 -1.51
CA TYR A 149 20.54 3.25 -0.97
C TYR A 149 20.59 3.33 0.57
N ILE A 150 21.12 2.31 1.25
CA ILE A 150 21.27 2.27 2.71
C ILE A 150 22.17 3.40 3.21
N LEU A 151 23.27 3.67 2.53
CA LEU A 151 24.17 4.79 2.85
C LEU A 151 23.44 6.13 2.72
N SER A 152 22.73 6.36 1.62
CA SER A 152 21.95 7.59 1.40
C SER A 152 20.89 7.81 2.48
N GLN A 153 20.30 6.72 2.99
CA GLN A 153 19.30 6.76 4.04
C GLN A 153 19.91 7.11 5.41
N ASN A 154 21.08 6.55 5.74
CA ASN A 154 21.81 6.89 6.96
C ASN A 154 22.32 8.34 6.95
N LEU A 155 22.72 8.86 5.78
CA LEU A 155 23.13 10.25 5.58
C LEU A 155 21.95 11.23 5.42
N LEU A 156 20.70 10.76 5.57
CA LEU A 156 19.48 11.55 5.43
C LEU A 156 19.36 12.32 4.10
N LEU A 157 19.90 11.78 3.00
CA LEU A 157 19.82 12.35 1.66
C LEU A 157 18.46 12.10 0.99
N LEU A 158 17.38 12.50 1.66
CA LEU A 158 15.99 12.23 1.25
C LEU A 158 15.67 12.79 -0.15
N LYS A 159 16.25 13.94 -0.52
CA LYS A 159 16.08 14.56 -1.84
C LYS A 159 16.70 13.75 -2.98
N LEU A 160 17.78 13.01 -2.74
CA LEU A 160 18.39 12.13 -3.74
C LEU A 160 17.49 10.93 -3.99
N ARG A 161 17.10 10.27 -2.90
CA ARG A 161 16.19 9.12 -2.93
C ARG A 161 14.90 9.42 -3.68
N LEU A 162 14.24 10.52 -3.32
CA LEU A 162 13.00 10.94 -3.98
C LEU A 162 13.19 11.11 -5.50
N ARG A 163 14.27 11.76 -5.92
CA ARG A 163 14.55 11.98 -7.36
C ARG A 163 14.82 10.67 -8.08
N VAL A 164 15.71 9.83 -7.56
CA VAL A 164 16.12 8.58 -8.20
C VAL A 164 14.96 7.58 -8.28
N GLU A 165 14.16 7.43 -7.22
CA GLU A 165 12.99 6.53 -7.21
C GLU A 165 11.88 6.98 -8.17
N ILE A 166 11.59 8.29 -8.24
CA ILE A 166 10.58 8.84 -9.16
C ILE A 166 11.04 8.65 -10.61
N VAL A 167 12.29 8.98 -10.93
CA VAL A 167 12.84 8.83 -12.29
C VAL A 167 12.86 7.35 -12.69
N ALA A 168 13.28 6.44 -11.81
CA ALA A 168 13.27 5.01 -12.09
C ALA A 168 11.85 4.48 -12.34
N THR A 169 10.88 4.85 -11.50
CA THR A 169 9.48 4.44 -11.65
C THR A 169 8.88 4.98 -12.94
N PHE A 170 9.15 6.24 -13.26
CA PHE A 170 8.71 6.87 -14.50
C PHE A 170 9.32 6.18 -15.72
N LEU A 171 10.63 5.88 -15.69
CA LEU A 171 11.34 5.19 -16.77
C LEU A 171 10.78 3.78 -16.99
N ARG A 172 10.45 3.05 -15.92
CA ARG A 172 9.76 1.75 -16.02
C ARG A 172 8.46 1.87 -16.79
N CYS A 173 7.56 2.76 -16.36
CA CYS A 173 6.26 2.98 -17.01
C CYS A 173 6.41 3.42 -18.46
N LEU A 174 7.35 4.34 -18.74
CA LEU A 174 7.63 4.84 -20.08
C LEU A 174 8.18 3.72 -20.99
N THR A 175 9.08 2.88 -20.48
CA THR A 175 9.66 1.75 -21.22
C THR A 175 8.57 0.74 -21.58
N THR A 176 7.71 0.36 -20.62
CA THR A 176 6.56 -0.52 -20.89
C THR A 176 5.63 0.09 -21.94
N TYR A 177 5.34 1.39 -21.85
CA TYR A 177 4.49 2.10 -22.81
C TYR A 177 5.07 2.08 -24.23
N ILE A 178 6.35 2.46 -24.38
CA ILE A 178 7.03 2.52 -25.68
C ILE A 178 7.11 1.13 -26.31
N LEU A 179 7.45 0.10 -25.54
CA LEU A 179 7.59 -1.27 -26.03
C LEU A 179 6.25 -1.89 -26.45
N ILE A 180 5.16 -1.59 -25.74
CA ILE A 180 3.82 -2.02 -26.15
C ILE A 180 3.36 -1.25 -27.41
N SER A 181 3.67 0.04 -27.50
CA SER A 181 3.20 0.91 -28.61
C SER A 181 3.97 0.72 -29.93
N LYS A 182 5.28 0.44 -29.92
CA LYS A 182 6.13 0.44 -31.14
C LYS A 182 6.24 -0.89 -31.93
N LYS A 183 5.24 -1.80 -31.84
CA LYS A 183 5.15 -3.19 -32.37
C LYS A 183 5.61 -4.25 -31.35
N ALA A 184 4.81 -5.19 -30.82
CA ALA A 184 3.72 -6.08 -31.27
C ALA A 184 4.10 -7.51 -31.71
N ASN A 185 5.37 -7.92 -31.66
CA ASN A 185 5.74 -9.34 -31.85
C ASN A 185 6.62 -9.93 -30.75
N MET A 186 6.87 -9.17 -29.69
CA MET A 186 7.54 -9.67 -28.49
C MET A 186 6.49 -10.13 -27.49
N GLU A 187 6.70 -11.28 -26.85
CA GLU A 187 5.89 -11.70 -25.73
C GLU A 187 5.89 -10.63 -24.63
N LYS A 188 4.72 -10.29 -24.09
CA LYS A 188 4.59 -9.20 -23.12
C LYS A 188 5.34 -9.50 -21.81
N GLY A 189 5.57 -10.78 -21.49
CA GLY A 189 6.47 -11.18 -20.41
C GLY A 189 7.88 -10.56 -20.54
N ILE A 190 8.45 -10.56 -21.76
CA ILE A 190 9.76 -9.96 -22.04
C ILE A 190 9.68 -8.43 -21.93
N VAL A 191 8.58 -7.83 -22.38
CA VAL A 191 8.36 -6.38 -22.26
C VAL A 191 8.38 -5.94 -20.78
N PHE A 192 7.71 -6.68 -19.90
CA PHE A 192 7.73 -6.42 -18.47
C PHE A 192 9.12 -6.64 -17.86
N ALA A 193 9.83 -7.69 -18.26
CA ALA A 193 11.20 -7.94 -17.83
C ALA A 193 12.16 -6.81 -18.23
N LEU A 194 12.08 -6.32 -19.46
CA LEU A 194 12.87 -5.17 -19.93
C LEU A 194 12.53 -3.90 -19.16
N SER A 195 11.26 -3.67 -18.83
CA SER A 195 10.86 -2.53 -18.01
C SER A 195 11.43 -2.60 -16.58
N GLN A 196 11.49 -3.78 -15.98
CA GLN A 196 12.12 -4.00 -14.67
C GLN A 196 13.65 -3.84 -14.75
N ALA A 197 14.27 -4.27 -15.86
CA ALA A 197 15.68 -4.02 -16.11
C ALA A 197 15.99 -2.52 -16.25
N ALA A 198 15.15 -1.76 -16.96
CA ALA A 198 15.27 -0.30 -17.05
C ALA A 198 15.12 0.38 -15.67
N TYR A 199 14.17 -0.09 -14.85
CA TYR A 199 14.01 0.36 -13.47
C TYR A 199 15.28 0.10 -12.63
N GLY A 200 15.78 -1.14 -12.62
CA GLY A 200 16.97 -1.53 -11.87
C GLY A 200 18.23 -0.80 -12.35
N ALA A 201 18.39 -0.63 -13.67
CA ALA A 201 19.49 0.13 -14.26
C ALA A 201 19.46 1.60 -13.85
N CYS A 202 18.29 2.24 -13.83
CA CYS A 202 18.15 3.63 -13.39
C CYS A 202 18.50 3.80 -11.91
N LEU A 203 18.09 2.86 -11.04
CA LEU A 203 18.47 2.89 -9.63
C LEU A 203 19.98 2.72 -9.47
N PHE A 204 20.55 1.70 -10.12
CA PHE A 204 21.98 1.44 -10.11
C PHE A 204 22.77 2.66 -10.57
N LEU A 205 22.50 3.16 -11.77
CA LEU A 205 23.20 4.33 -12.32
C LEU A 205 22.96 5.59 -11.47
N GLY A 206 21.73 5.83 -11.00
CA GLY A 206 21.39 7.02 -10.24
C GLY A 206 22.15 7.12 -8.91
N TYR A 207 22.21 6.03 -8.16
CA TYR A 207 22.98 5.99 -6.91
C TYR A 207 24.48 5.98 -7.17
N TRP A 208 24.94 5.16 -8.13
CA TRP A 208 26.37 5.00 -8.40
C TRP A 208 27.00 6.29 -8.92
N THR A 209 26.34 6.97 -9.86
CA THR A 209 26.81 8.27 -10.38
C THR A 209 26.88 9.31 -9.27
N TYR A 210 25.86 9.43 -8.42
CA TYR A 210 25.89 10.40 -7.32
C TYR A 210 27.08 10.18 -6.38
N PHE A 211 27.29 8.95 -5.90
CA PHE A 211 28.36 8.68 -4.94
C PHE A 211 29.76 8.72 -5.55
N LEU A 212 29.91 8.39 -6.84
CA LEU A 212 31.17 8.57 -7.56
C LEU A 212 31.50 10.05 -7.83
N PHE A 213 30.51 10.87 -8.22
CA PHE A 213 30.75 12.28 -8.54
C PHE A 213 30.95 13.14 -7.30
N PHE A 214 30.14 12.96 -6.25
CA PHE A 214 30.18 13.82 -5.06
C PHE A 214 31.25 13.40 -4.02
N HIS A 215 32.03 12.35 -4.27
CA HIS A 215 33.17 11.90 -3.46
C HIS A 215 32.89 11.81 -1.94
N VAL A 216 31.65 11.50 -1.55
CA VAL A 216 31.26 11.38 -0.14
C VAL A 216 31.88 10.09 0.42
N GLY A 217 33.08 10.21 1.00
CA GLY A 217 33.81 9.12 1.66
C GLY A 217 35.02 8.54 0.92
N GLY A 218 35.42 9.08 -0.25
CA GLY A 218 36.59 8.64 -1.00
C GLY A 218 36.44 7.29 -1.74
N ASN A 219 37.04 7.17 -2.93
CA ASN A 219 36.85 6.01 -3.83
C ASN A 219 37.29 4.66 -3.21
N SER A 220 38.20 4.67 -2.24
CA SER A 220 38.72 3.48 -1.57
C SER A 220 37.77 2.88 -0.51
N HIS A 221 36.78 3.63 -0.02
CA HIS A 221 35.84 3.16 1.00
C HIS A 221 34.51 2.64 0.41
N LEU A 222 34.26 2.86 -0.88
CA LEU A 222 33.09 2.36 -1.62
C LEU A 222 33.07 0.83 -1.70
N PHE A 223 34.25 0.21 -1.72
CA PHE A 223 34.46 -1.23 -1.78
C PHE A 223 35.29 -1.70 -0.58
N PRO A 224 34.67 -1.96 0.57
CA PRO A 224 35.39 -2.30 1.79
C PRO A 224 35.86 -3.78 1.84
N PHE A 225 36.07 -4.41 0.68
CA PHE A 225 36.48 -5.81 0.54
C PHE A 225 37.90 -6.09 1.05
N ARG A 226 38.70 -5.05 1.34
CA ARG A 226 40.11 -5.19 1.73
C ARG A 226 40.34 -5.69 3.17
N LYS A 227 39.30 -5.71 4.01
CA LYS A 227 39.36 -6.21 5.40
C LYS A 227 38.12 -7.04 5.73
N CYS A 228 38.03 -8.24 5.14
CA CYS A 228 37.03 -9.25 5.48
C CYS A 228 37.46 -10.05 6.73
N LEU A 229 37.53 -9.39 7.88
CA LEU A 229 37.69 -10.07 9.16
C LEU A 229 36.65 -9.47 10.10
N MET A 230 35.56 -10.20 10.33
CA MET A 230 34.46 -9.76 11.19
C MET A 230 35.02 -9.52 12.59
N ALA A 231 34.99 -8.26 13.03
CA ALA A 231 35.34 -7.93 14.41
C ALA A 231 34.18 -8.34 15.34
N ASP A 232 34.45 -8.53 16.63
CA ASP A 232 33.43 -8.93 17.63
C ASP A 232 32.24 -7.93 17.69
N ASP A 233 32.53 -6.68 17.33
CA ASP A 233 31.62 -5.54 17.23
C ASP A 233 30.64 -5.64 16.02
N ASP A 234 30.85 -6.58 15.10
CA ASP A 234 29.98 -6.88 13.95
C ASP A 234 28.94 -7.96 14.30
N LYS A 235 29.17 -8.78 15.34
CA LYS A 235 28.27 -9.87 15.73
C LYS A 235 26.91 -9.36 16.21
N ASN A 236 26.88 -8.26 16.96
CA ASN A 236 25.63 -7.69 17.46
C ASN A 236 24.77 -7.19 16.28
N LEU A 237 25.39 -6.53 15.30
CA LEU A 237 24.70 -6.02 14.12
C LEU A 237 24.25 -7.15 13.18
N CYS A 238 25.07 -8.19 13.00
CA CYS A 238 24.70 -9.38 12.26
C CYS A 238 23.52 -10.12 12.92
N SER A 239 23.52 -10.24 14.25
CA SER A 239 22.40 -10.79 15.03
C SER A 239 21.12 -9.96 14.83
N MET A 240 21.22 -8.62 14.85
CA MET A 240 20.09 -7.73 14.54
C MET A 240 19.61 -7.89 13.08
N CYS A 241 20.51 -8.01 12.11
CA CYS A 241 20.16 -8.29 10.72
C CYS A 241 19.38 -9.60 10.59
N LEU A 242 19.84 -10.68 11.25
CA LEU A 242 19.15 -11.98 11.25
C LEU A 242 17.76 -11.89 11.89
N LEU A 243 17.66 -11.21 13.05
CA LEU A 243 16.37 -11.00 13.72
C LEU A 243 15.39 -10.21 12.84
N PHE A 244 15.82 -9.12 12.20
CA PHE A 244 14.94 -8.34 11.31
C PHE A 244 14.62 -9.06 10.02
N THR A 245 15.54 -9.87 9.49
CA THR A 245 15.29 -10.72 8.33
C THR A 245 14.21 -11.75 8.67
N TRP A 246 14.32 -12.42 9.82
CA TRP A 246 13.30 -13.34 10.30
C TRP A 246 11.92 -12.68 10.47
N GLN A 247 11.88 -11.48 11.06
CA GLN A 247 10.64 -10.70 11.14
C GLN A 247 10.09 -10.32 9.76
N SER A 248 10.95 -10.06 8.78
CA SER A 248 10.54 -9.75 7.41
C SER A 248 9.95 -10.98 6.72
N ILE A 249 10.45 -12.19 7.00
CA ILE A 249 9.88 -13.46 6.51
C ILE A 249 8.45 -13.63 7.02
N GLN A 250 8.23 -13.40 8.31
CA GLN A 250 6.89 -13.48 8.91
C GLN A 250 5.92 -12.49 8.25
N LYS A 251 6.38 -11.26 8.01
CA LYS A 251 5.57 -10.24 7.32
C LYS A 251 5.29 -10.60 5.87
N PHE A 252 6.26 -11.19 5.17
CA PHE A 252 6.10 -11.62 3.80
C PHE A 252 4.93 -12.62 3.65
N PHE A 253 4.90 -13.68 4.46
CA PHE A 253 3.79 -14.63 4.41
C PHE A 253 2.45 -14.00 4.80
N LEU A 254 2.46 -13.01 5.69
CA LEU A 254 1.25 -12.33 6.11
C LEU A 254 0.69 -11.38 5.03
N GLN A 255 1.58 -10.69 4.30
CA GLN A 255 1.21 -9.66 3.32
C GLN A 255 0.99 -10.23 1.93
N GLU A 256 1.79 -11.22 1.53
CA GLU A 256 1.76 -11.81 0.18
C GLU A 256 1.17 -13.23 0.17
N GLY A 257 0.75 -13.74 1.33
CA GLY A 257 0.20 -15.10 1.49
C GLY A 257 -0.96 -15.41 0.56
N GLU A 258 -1.90 -14.49 0.39
CA GLU A 258 -3.02 -14.62 -0.56
C GLU A 258 -2.57 -14.81 -2.01
N LYS A 259 -1.56 -14.04 -2.46
CA LYS A 259 -1.03 -14.14 -3.82
C LYS A 259 -0.24 -15.43 -4.00
N LEU A 260 0.44 -15.91 -2.97
CA LEU A 260 1.07 -17.23 -2.95
C LEU A 260 0.04 -18.36 -3.06
N VAL A 261 -1.09 -18.25 -2.34
CA VAL A 261 -2.19 -19.22 -2.42
C VAL A 261 -2.78 -19.23 -3.83
N LEU A 262 -3.00 -18.08 -4.46
CA LEU A 262 -3.43 -18.01 -5.86
C LEU A 262 -2.43 -18.63 -6.83
N MET A 263 -1.13 -18.40 -6.61
CA MET A 263 -0.07 -18.97 -7.43
C MET A 263 -0.06 -20.51 -7.32
N TRP A 264 -0.35 -21.06 -6.14
CA TRP A 264 -0.38 -22.50 -5.90
C TRP A 264 -1.53 -23.21 -6.63
N PHE A 265 -2.69 -22.57 -6.73
CA PHE A 265 -3.85 -23.14 -7.43
C PHE A 265 -3.84 -22.91 -8.97
N ASP A 266 -2.84 -22.18 -9.49
CA ASP A 266 -2.54 -21.88 -10.91
C ASP A 266 -3.72 -21.51 -11.85
N VAL A 267 -4.85 -21.03 -11.32
CA VAL A 267 -5.92 -20.46 -12.15
C VAL A 267 -5.52 -19.05 -12.59
N SER A 268 -4.97 -18.93 -13.80
CA SER A 268 -4.44 -17.66 -14.33
C SER A 268 -5.53 -16.58 -14.49
N TYR A 269 -6.78 -16.97 -14.75
CA TYR A 269 -7.90 -16.03 -14.82
C TYR A 269 -8.21 -15.36 -13.47
N ASP A 270 -8.36 -16.13 -12.39
CA ASP A 270 -8.61 -15.60 -11.04
C ASP A 270 -7.46 -14.71 -10.54
N GLN A 271 -6.24 -15.09 -10.88
CA GLN A 271 -5.04 -14.29 -10.62
C GLN A 271 -5.12 -12.90 -11.26
N ALA A 272 -5.54 -12.86 -12.53
CA ALA A 272 -5.66 -11.62 -13.28
C ALA A 272 -6.80 -10.74 -12.74
N VAL A 273 -7.97 -11.33 -12.46
CA VAL A 273 -9.13 -10.64 -11.87
C VAL A 273 -8.80 -10.06 -10.50
N TYR A 274 -8.20 -10.85 -9.61
CA TYR A 274 -7.80 -10.40 -8.27
C TYR A 274 -6.76 -9.29 -8.35
N GLY A 275 -5.71 -9.47 -9.15
CA GLY A 275 -4.64 -8.49 -9.31
C GLY A 275 -5.13 -7.16 -9.88
N LEU A 276 -6.14 -7.19 -10.75
CA LEU A 276 -6.80 -6.00 -11.30
C LEU A 276 -7.55 -5.21 -10.22
N VAL A 277 -8.44 -5.92 -9.51
CA VAL A 277 -9.32 -5.33 -8.51
C VAL A 277 -8.54 -4.83 -7.30
N ASP A 278 -7.54 -5.57 -6.83
CA ASP A 278 -6.69 -5.13 -5.71
C ASP A 278 -5.90 -3.86 -6.06
N ARG A 279 -5.39 -3.72 -7.29
CA ARG A 279 -4.70 -2.49 -7.74
C ARG A 279 -5.63 -1.29 -7.80
N LEU A 280 -6.86 -1.47 -8.29
CA LEU A 280 -7.88 -0.41 -8.28
C LEU A 280 -8.23 0.00 -6.85
N GLY A 281 -8.60 -0.98 -6.03
CA GLY A 281 -9.17 -0.72 -4.72
C GLY A 281 -8.14 -0.25 -3.69
N SER A 282 -6.93 -0.81 -3.70
CA SER A 282 -5.85 -0.37 -2.84
C SER A 282 -5.40 1.06 -3.12
N LEU A 283 -5.63 1.60 -4.33
CA LEU A 283 -5.35 3.00 -4.64
C LEU A 283 -6.18 3.94 -3.76
N VAL A 284 -7.49 3.69 -3.64
CA VAL A 284 -8.39 4.51 -2.82
C VAL A 284 -7.97 4.45 -1.36
N VAL A 285 -7.69 3.24 -0.86
CA VAL A 285 -7.21 3.01 0.51
C VAL A 285 -5.93 3.79 0.78
N ARG A 286 -4.97 3.74 -0.14
CA ARG A 286 -3.66 4.38 0.00
C ARG A 286 -3.67 5.89 -0.18
N LEU A 287 -4.61 6.44 -0.96
CA LEU A 287 -4.73 7.88 -1.20
C LEU A 287 -5.56 8.58 -0.15
N VAL A 288 -6.63 7.94 0.35
CA VAL A 288 -7.61 8.58 1.24
C VAL A 288 -7.47 8.05 2.66
N PHE A 289 -7.56 6.74 2.85
CA PHE A 289 -7.64 6.16 4.19
C PHE A 289 -6.31 6.08 4.92
N LEU A 290 -5.20 5.82 4.22
CA LEU A 290 -3.89 5.75 4.86
C LEU A 290 -3.46 7.09 5.49
N PRO A 291 -3.48 8.24 4.77
CA PRO A 291 -3.18 9.52 5.42
C PRO A 291 -4.16 9.86 6.53
N PHE A 292 -5.43 9.50 6.37
CA PHE A 292 -6.45 9.71 7.39
C PHE A 292 -6.17 8.90 8.67
N GLU A 293 -5.79 7.63 8.54
CA GLU A 293 -5.43 6.74 9.65
C GLU A 293 -4.23 7.30 10.43
N GLU A 294 -3.18 7.73 9.74
CA GLU A 294 -2.00 8.36 10.35
C GLU A 294 -2.38 9.64 11.11
N SER A 295 -3.26 10.46 10.53
CA SER A 295 -3.77 11.69 11.15
C SER A 295 -4.59 11.39 12.41
N ALA A 296 -5.46 10.39 12.34
CA ALA A 296 -6.29 9.95 13.45
C ALA A 296 -5.44 9.40 14.60
N TYR A 297 -4.47 8.54 14.28
CA TYR A 297 -3.49 8.01 15.24
C TYR A 297 -2.77 9.13 16.00
N ALA A 298 -2.20 10.10 15.27
CA ALA A 298 -1.48 11.22 15.88
C ALA A 298 -2.38 12.04 16.81
N THR A 299 -3.63 12.28 16.41
CA THR A 299 -4.61 13.01 17.22
C THR A 299 -4.98 12.23 18.49
N PHE A 300 -5.22 10.92 18.38
CA PHE A 300 -5.52 10.07 19.52
C PHE A 300 -4.34 9.98 20.50
N ALA A 301 -3.12 9.83 19.98
CA ALA A 301 -1.91 9.76 20.79
C ALA A 301 -1.67 11.07 21.57
N LYS A 302 -1.87 12.23 20.90
CA LYS A 302 -1.78 13.54 21.55
C LYS A 302 -2.78 13.66 22.70
N PHE A 303 -4.06 13.37 22.45
CA PHE A 303 -5.07 13.43 23.51
C PHE A 303 -4.86 12.39 24.61
N ALA A 304 -4.33 11.20 24.30
CA ALA A 304 -4.00 10.19 25.30
C ALA A 304 -2.91 10.67 26.27
N SER A 305 -1.95 11.46 25.77
CA SER A 305 -0.85 12.02 26.56
C SER A 305 -1.24 13.23 27.44
N GLU A 306 -2.34 13.91 27.14
CA GLU A 306 -2.82 15.07 27.91
C GLU A 306 -3.30 14.65 29.32
N GLN A 307 -2.74 15.24 30.37
CA GLN A 307 -3.19 15.08 31.76
C GLN A 307 -4.38 16.00 32.07
N SER A 308 -5.52 15.78 31.42
CA SER A 308 -6.75 16.55 31.68
C SER A 308 -7.90 15.65 32.19
N PRO A 309 -8.77 16.14 33.10
CA PRO A 309 -9.91 15.38 33.61
C PRO A 309 -10.94 15.04 32.53
N HIS A 310 -10.93 15.79 31.42
CA HIS A 310 -11.81 15.57 30.26
C HIS A 310 -11.18 14.71 29.14
N ARG A 311 -10.03 14.08 29.38
CA ARG A 311 -9.32 13.25 28.39
C ARG A 311 -10.21 12.19 27.76
N VAL A 312 -10.87 11.37 28.58
CA VAL A 312 -11.70 10.25 28.11
C VAL A 312 -12.86 10.76 27.25
N VAL A 313 -13.48 11.87 27.64
CA VAL A 313 -14.58 12.48 26.86
C VAL A 313 -14.07 13.02 25.53
N ARG A 314 -12.96 13.77 25.51
CA ARG A 314 -12.35 14.28 24.28
C ARG A 314 -11.98 13.15 23.32
N LEU A 315 -11.33 12.12 23.84
CA LEU A 315 -10.89 10.97 23.06
C LEU A 315 -12.09 10.20 22.48
N GLY A 316 -13.15 9.99 23.27
CA GLY A 316 -14.40 9.40 22.80
C GLY A 316 -15.09 10.24 21.72
N THR A 317 -15.09 11.58 21.86
CA THR A 317 -15.63 12.46 20.81
C THR A 317 -14.80 12.43 19.53
N ALA A 318 -13.46 12.44 19.63
CA ALA A 318 -12.58 12.37 18.48
C ALA A 318 -12.72 11.03 17.74
N LEU A 319 -12.78 9.92 18.48
CA LEU A 319 -13.01 8.59 17.91
C LEU A 319 -14.37 8.50 17.21
N MET A 320 -15.43 9.00 17.86
CA MET A 320 -16.78 9.01 17.27
C MET A 320 -16.81 9.84 15.99
N GLU A 321 -16.15 10.99 15.97
CA GLU A 321 -16.08 11.86 14.79
C GLU A 321 -15.29 11.21 13.65
N ALA A 322 -14.16 10.57 13.95
CA ALA A 322 -13.35 9.86 12.97
C ALA A 322 -14.10 8.65 12.38
N LEU A 323 -14.69 7.80 13.23
CA LEU A 323 -15.49 6.67 12.78
C LEU A 323 -16.70 7.12 11.97
N LYS A 324 -17.40 8.18 12.39
CA LYS A 324 -18.53 8.73 11.65
C LYS A 324 -18.14 9.23 10.27
N LEU A 325 -17.01 9.92 10.15
CA LEU A 325 -16.50 10.39 8.86
C LEU A 325 -16.17 9.22 7.94
N VAL A 326 -15.46 8.22 8.46
CA VAL A 326 -15.06 7.05 7.68
C VAL A 326 -16.24 6.18 7.28
N THR A 327 -17.19 5.95 8.20
CA THR A 327 -18.44 5.26 7.89
C THR A 327 -19.26 6.03 6.87
N LEU A 328 -19.26 7.36 6.88
CA LEU A 328 -19.93 8.17 5.86
C LEU A 328 -19.29 7.98 4.48
N ILE A 329 -17.96 8.08 4.38
CA ILE A 329 -17.23 7.85 3.12
C ILE A 329 -17.45 6.42 2.64
N GLY A 330 -17.34 5.43 3.53
CA GLY A 330 -17.59 4.04 3.22
C GLY A 330 -19.03 3.77 2.77
N LEU A 331 -20.02 4.42 3.40
CA LEU A 331 -21.42 4.33 3.01
C LEU A 331 -21.66 4.91 1.61
N VAL A 332 -20.96 5.97 1.21
CA VAL A 332 -21.00 6.46 -0.17
C VAL A 332 -20.44 5.40 -1.13
N VAL A 333 -19.30 4.79 -0.78
CA VAL A 333 -18.65 3.77 -1.62
C VAL A 333 -19.51 2.52 -1.78
N ILE A 334 -20.16 2.02 -0.73
CA ILE A 334 -21.03 0.82 -0.81
C ILE A 334 -22.35 1.09 -1.55
N VAL A 335 -22.87 2.31 -1.48
CA VAL A 335 -24.16 2.70 -2.10
C VAL A 335 -23.98 2.92 -3.61
N PHE A 336 -22.93 3.62 -4.02
CA PHE A 336 -22.71 3.97 -5.42
C PHE A 336 -21.69 3.05 -6.12
N GLY A 337 -20.66 2.58 -5.41
CA GLY A 337 -19.56 1.80 -5.97
C GLY A 337 -20.01 0.54 -6.71
N PRO A 338 -20.87 -0.33 -6.12
CA PRO A 338 -21.34 -1.52 -6.81
C PRO A 338 -22.12 -1.24 -8.09
N SER A 339 -22.84 -0.11 -8.16
CA SER A 339 -23.61 0.27 -9.35
C SER A 339 -22.72 0.81 -10.48
N TYR A 340 -21.60 1.43 -10.10
CA TYR A 340 -20.61 1.94 -11.05
C TYR A 340 -19.47 0.98 -11.34
N SER A 341 -19.41 -0.19 -10.70
CA SER A 341 -18.30 -1.14 -10.84
C SER A 341 -18.14 -1.61 -12.30
N TYR A 342 -19.24 -1.98 -12.97
CA TYR A 342 -19.22 -2.37 -14.38
C TYR A 342 -18.81 -1.19 -15.29
N SER A 343 -19.39 -0.01 -15.07
CA SER A 343 -19.08 1.20 -15.84
C SER A 343 -17.61 1.59 -15.70
N LEU A 344 -17.05 1.52 -14.49
CA LEU A 344 -15.67 1.84 -14.21
C LEU A 344 -14.72 0.82 -14.85
N THR A 345 -15.00 -0.48 -14.74
CA THR A 345 -14.17 -1.51 -15.39
C THR A 345 -14.25 -1.42 -16.91
N ARG A 346 -15.42 -1.10 -17.49
CA ARG A 346 -15.59 -0.86 -18.93
C ARG A 346 -14.78 0.33 -19.42
N ILE A 347 -14.79 1.45 -18.68
CA ILE A 347 -14.03 2.65 -19.04
C ILE A 347 -12.53 2.40 -18.90
N LEU A 348 -12.09 1.75 -17.82
CA LEU A 348 -10.66 1.59 -17.53
C LEU A 348 -10.01 0.44 -18.30
N TYR A 349 -10.71 -0.67 -18.47
CA TYR A 349 -10.15 -1.94 -18.94
C TYR A 349 -10.88 -2.53 -20.15
N GLU A 350 -11.82 -1.81 -20.76
CA GLU A 350 -12.56 -2.22 -21.96
C GLU A 350 -13.48 -3.45 -21.75
N ARG A 351 -14.04 -3.96 -22.87
CA ARG A 351 -15.09 -4.98 -22.84
C ARG A 351 -14.65 -6.30 -22.23
N LYS A 352 -13.41 -6.68 -22.51
CA LYS A 352 -12.82 -7.95 -22.10
C LYS A 352 -12.93 -8.18 -20.60
N TRP A 353 -12.65 -7.15 -19.81
CA TRP A 353 -12.61 -7.24 -18.35
C TRP A 353 -13.95 -6.86 -17.71
N SER A 354 -14.75 -6.00 -18.35
CA SER A 354 -16.06 -5.61 -17.80
C SER A 354 -17.06 -6.76 -17.79
N ASP A 355 -17.07 -7.57 -18.85
CA ASP A 355 -18.07 -8.60 -19.08
C ASP A 355 -17.76 -9.91 -18.33
N GLY A 356 -16.54 -10.04 -17.79
CA GLY A 356 -16.12 -11.12 -16.89
C GLY A 356 -16.30 -10.79 -15.40
N ASP A 357 -15.65 -11.58 -14.55
CA ASP A 357 -15.82 -11.55 -13.09
C ASP A 357 -15.16 -10.34 -12.41
N ALA A 358 -14.34 -9.57 -13.11
CA ALA A 358 -13.70 -8.37 -12.57
C ALA A 358 -14.71 -7.30 -12.14
N SER A 359 -15.83 -7.15 -12.85
CA SER A 359 -16.89 -6.24 -12.42
C SER A 359 -17.54 -6.70 -11.11
N ILE A 360 -17.83 -8.01 -10.97
CA ILE A 360 -18.43 -8.61 -9.78
C ILE A 360 -17.46 -8.55 -8.59
N ALA A 361 -16.19 -8.93 -8.80
CA ALA A 361 -15.15 -8.87 -7.79
C ALA A 361 -14.95 -7.43 -7.28
N LEU A 362 -15.02 -6.42 -8.15
CA LEU A 362 -14.96 -5.01 -7.74
C LEU A 362 -16.15 -4.60 -6.86
N ARG A 363 -17.36 -5.14 -7.08
CA ARG A 363 -18.53 -4.90 -6.21
C ARG A 363 -18.29 -5.42 -4.80
N TYR A 364 -17.75 -6.64 -4.67
CA TYR A 364 -17.36 -7.19 -3.37
C TYR A 364 -16.20 -6.40 -2.75
N TYR A 365 -15.27 -5.90 -3.57
CA TYR A 365 -14.19 -5.07 -3.08
C TYR A 365 -14.70 -3.73 -2.53
N CYS A 366 -15.78 -3.15 -3.09
CA CYS A 366 -16.42 -1.96 -2.49
C CYS A 366 -16.87 -2.22 -1.04
N LEU A 367 -17.37 -3.42 -0.72
CA LEU A 367 -17.68 -3.82 0.66
C LEU A 367 -16.41 -3.89 1.51
N TYR A 368 -15.38 -4.53 0.97
CA TYR A 368 -14.07 -4.67 1.64
C TYR A 368 -13.43 -3.31 1.96
N VAL A 369 -13.53 -2.32 1.07
CA VAL A 369 -13.02 -0.96 1.26
C VAL A 369 -13.62 -0.28 2.49
N VAL A 370 -14.91 -0.50 2.78
CA VAL A 370 -15.56 0.04 3.99
C VAL A 370 -14.98 -0.62 5.24
N LEU A 371 -14.81 -1.94 5.21
CA LEU A 371 -14.22 -2.71 6.31
C LEU A 371 -12.78 -2.27 6.59
N LEU A 372 -11.97 -2.08 5.54
CA LEU A 372 -10.61 -1.55 5.67
C LEU A 372 -10.59 -0.19 6.38
N ALA A 373 -11.48 0.71 5.98
CA ALA A 373 -11.52 2.05 6.55
C ALA A 373 -11.93 2.04 8.03
N MET A 374 -12.96 1.25 8.38
CA MET A 374 -13.38 1.06 9.77
C MET A 374 -12.30 0.39 10.61
N ASN A 375 -11.60 -0.59 10.05
CA ASN A 375 -10.50 -1.29 10.70
C ASN A 375 -9.35 -0.33 11.01
N GLY A 376 -8.83 0.41 10.01
CA GLY A 376 -7.71 1.33 10.17
C GLY A 376 -7.97 2.38 11.27
N THR A 377 -9.16 2.98 11.28
CA THR A 377 -9.51 3.98 12.31
C THR A 377 -9.62 3.36 13.72
N SER A 378 -10.23 2.18 13.83
CA SER A 378 -10.41 1.50 15.11
C SER A 378 -9.08 1.00 15.69
N GLU A 379 -8.21 0.47 14.85
CA GLU A 379 -6.88 0.01 15.25
C GLU A 379 -5.94 1.16 15.58
N ALA A 380 -5.96 2.25 14.81
CA ALA A 380 -5.23 3.47 15.13
C ALA A 380 -5.55 3.95 16.56
N PHE A 381 -6.82 3.89 16.97
CA PHE A 381 -7.22 4.19 18.34
C PHE A 381 -6.63 3.21 19.37
N VAL A 382 -6.76 1.89 19.13
CA VAL A 382 -6.20 0.88 20.04
C VAL A 382 -4.69 1.08 20.19
N HIS A 383 -3.96 1.28 19.09
CA HIS A 383 -2.51 1.48 19.12
C HIS A 383 -2.08 2.78 19.77
N ALA A 384 -2.90 3.83 19.73
CA ALA A 384 -2.58 5.12 20.34
C ALA A 384 -2.76 5.12 21.87
N VAL A 385 -3.65 4.26 22.38
CA VAL A 385 -4.16 4.33 23.76
C VAL A 385 -3.76 3.12 24.60
N ALA A 386 -3.52 1.96 23.98
CA ALA A 386 -3.26 0.71 24.69
C ALA A 386 -1.93 0.71 25.43
N ASP A 387 -1.94 0.15 26.64
CA ASP A 387 -0.74 -0.11 27.43
C ASP A 387 0.12 -1.23 26.82
N LYS A 388 1.39 -1.33 27.25
CA LYS A 388 2.34 -2.36 26.76
C LYS A 388 1.77 -3.79 26.83
N SER A 389 1.06 -4.12 27.91
CA SER A 389 0.46 -5.46 28.10
C SER A 389 -0.73 -5.70 27.16
N GLN A 390 -1.57 -4.68 26.97
CA GLN A 390 -2.72 -4.72 26.07
C GLN A 390 -2.28 -4.79 24.61
N LEU A 391 -1.22 -4.05 24.24
CA LEU A 391 -0.61 -4.09 22.93
C LEU A 391 -0.03 -5.48 22.61
N LYS A 392 0.65 -6.11 23.58
CA LYS A 392 1.14 -7.50 23.43
C LYS A 392 -0.02 -8.47 23.20
N ARG A 393 -1.12 -8.31 23.95
CA ARG A 393 -2.33 -9.13 23.76
C ARG A 393 -2.97 -8.90 22.37
N SER A 394 -3.00 -7.66 21.89
CA SER A 394 -3.49 -7.31 20.56
C SER A 394 -2.64 -7.98 19.47
N ASN A 395 -1.32 -7.89 19.56
CA ASN A 395 -0.40 -8.52 18.61
C ASN A 395 -0.57 -10.06 18.60
N ASN A 396 -0.74 -10.69 19.76
CA ASN A 396 -0.99 -12.13 19.82
C ASN A 396 -2.33 -12.50 19.17
N ALA A 397 -3.39 -11.70 19.38
CA ALA A 397 -4.68 -11.91 18.72
C ALA A 397 -4.57 -11.75 17.19
N MET A 398 -3.80 -10.77 16.72
CA MET A 398 -3.53 -10.57 15.28
C MET A 398 -2.85 -11.79 14.64
N VAL A 399 -1.93 -12.47 15.34
CA VAL A 399 -1.32 -13.72 14.85
C VAL A 399 -2.38 -14.82 14.68
N ILE A 400 -3.29 -14.97 15.64
CA ILE A 400 -4.39 -15.95 15.55
C ILE A 400 -5.31 -15.62 14.36
N PHE A 401 -5.70 -14.35 14.18
CA PHE A 401 -6.49 -13.92 13.03
C PHE A 401 -5.79 -14.18 11.70
N SER A 402 -4.47 -14.02 11.66
CA SER A 402 -3.66 -14.32 10.48
C SER A 402 -3.66 -15.81 10.11
N LEU A 403 -3.64 -16.70 11.10
CA LEU A 403 -3.75 -18.14 10.88
C LEU A 403 -5.14 -18.53 10.35
N ILE A 404 -6.20 -17.98 10.96
CA ILE A 404 -7.58 -18.17 10.49
C ILE A 404 -7.73 -17.66 9.06
N TYR A 405 -7.19 -16.47 8.77
CA TYR A 405 -7.18 -15.86 7.45
C TYR A 405 -6.49 -16.73 6.40
N MET A 406 -5.32 -17.32 6.71
CA MET A 406 -4.62 -18.22 5.79
C MET A 406 -5.46 -19.47 5.47
N LEU A 407 -6.11 -20.07 6.47
CA LEU A 407 -7.01 -21.22 6.28
C LEU A 407 -8.25 -20.85 5.45
N LEU A 408 -8.83 -19.68 5.69
CA LEU A 408 -9.94 -19.15 4.90
C LEU A 408 -9.53 -18.92 3.44
N ASN A 409 -8.35 -18.36 3.18
CA ASN A 409 -7.86 -18.20 1.81
C ASN A 409 -7.72 -19.54 1.10
N MET A 410 -7.14 -20.55 1.75
CA MET A 410 -6.99 -21.89 1.13
C MET A 410 -8.32 -22.54 0.78
N THR A 411 -9.35 -22.33 1.61
CA THR A 411 -10.68 -22.93 1.41
C THR A 411 -11.53 -22.12 0.44
N LEU A 412 -11.69 -20.82 0.64
CA LEU A 412 -12.58 -19.98 -0.18
C LEU A 412 -12.08 -19.80 -1.62
N VAL A 413 -10.77 -19.85 -1.87
CA VAL A 413 -10.23 -19.81 -3.24
C VAL A 413 -10.73 -21.00 -4.05
N GLN A 414 -10.84 -22.19 -3.46
CA GLN A 414 -11.31 -23.38 -4.16
C GLN A 414 -12.79 -23.29 -4.54
N TYR A 415 -13.60 -22.57 -3.76
CA TYR A 415 -15.04 -22.44 -4.01
C TYR A 415 -15.41 -21.26 -4.90
N ALA A 416 -14.69 -20.14 -4.78
CA ALA A 416 -15.11 -18.86 -5.38
C ALA A 416 -13.95 -18.04 -6.00
N GLY A 417 -12.77 -18.64 -6.20
CA GLY A 417 -11.65 -18.02 -6.90
C GLY A 417 -11.25 -16.66 -6.31
N ALA A 418 -11.17 -15.63 -7.18
CA ALA A 418 -10.85 -14.26 -6.80
C ALA A 418 -11.85 -13.63 -5.80
N ILE A 419 -13.14 -13.94 -5.91
CA ILE A 419 -14.18 -13.43 -5.00
C ILE A 419 -14.03 -14.07 -3.62
N GLY A 420 -13.61 -15.34 -3.58
CA GLY A 420 -13.30 -16.07 -2.35
C GLY A 420 -12.24 -15.36 -1.51
N LEU A 421 -11.18 -14.84 -2.15
CA LEU A 421 -10.13 -14.07 -1.46
C LEU A 421 -10.62 -12.75 -0.88
N ILE A 422 -11.37 -11.98 -1.67
CA ILE A 422 -11.94 -10.71 -1.21
C ILE A 422 -12.85 -10.96 0.00
N THR A 423 -13.58 -12.07 -0.02
CA THR A 423 -14.44 -12.51 1.09
C THR A 423 -13.62 -12.93 2.31
N ALA A 424 -12.56 -13.72 2.14
CA ALA A 424 -11.65 -14.11 3.22
C ALA A 424 -10.98 -12.89 3.87
N ASN A 425 -10.53 -11.92 3.07
CA ASN A 425 -10.03 -10.64 3.52
C ASN A 425 -11.08 -9.82 4.28
N SER A 426 -12.32 -9.80 3.80
CA SER A 426 -13.43 -9.13 4.47
C SER A 426 -13.71 -9.76 5.84
N ILE A 427 -13.72 -11.09 5.95
CA ILE A 427 -13.88 -11.80 7.23
C ILE A 427 -12.74 -11.45 8.18
N ASN A 428 -11.49 -11.44 7.69
CA ASN A 428 -10.33 -11.06 8.51
C ASN A 428 -10.47 -9.62 9.05
N MET A 429 -10.88 -8.66 8.22
CA MET A 429 -11.14 -7.29 8.70
C MET A 429 -12.28 -7.21 9.71
N ILE A 430 -13.35 -8.00 9.52
CA ILE A 430 -14.46 -8.07 10.50
C ILE A 430 -13.96 -8.57 11.86
N LEU A 431 -13.17 -9.65 11.89
CA LEU A 431 -12.59 -10.17 13.14
C LEU A 431 -11.75 -9.10 13.86
N ARG A 432 -10.93 -8.37 13.12
CA ARG A 432 -10.10 -7.28 13.66
C ARG A 432 -10.94 -6.09 14.15
N ILE A 433 -12.00 -5.72 13.45
CA ILE A 433 -12.96 -4.69 13.88
C ILE A 433 -13.65 -5.13 15.18
N ILE A 434 -14.12 -6.39 15.26
CA ILE A 434 -14.77 -6.92 16.47
C ILE A 434 -13.81 -6.85 17.66
N TYR A 435 -12.55 -7.27 17.49
CA TYR A 435 -11.54 -7.17 18.55
C TYR A 435 -11.32 -5.73 19.02
N SER A 436 -11.13 -4.80 18.08
CA SER A 436 -10.93 -3.39 18.37
C SER A 436 -12.17 -2.77 19.03
N ALA A 437 -13.37 -3.13 18.58
CA ALA A 437 -14.64 -2.67 19.15
C ALA A 437 -14.84 -3.17 20.58
N MET A 438 -14.45 -4.42 20.89
CA MET A 438 -14.47 -4.94 22.26
C MET A 438 -13.50 -4.17 23.16
N PHE A 439 -12.30 -3.85 22.68
CA PHE A 439 -11.34 -3.03 23.42
C PHE A 439 -11.89 -1.63 23.69
N ILE A 440 -12.40 -0.96 22.66
CA ILE A 440 -13.01 0.38 22.76
C ILE A 440 -14.17 0.37 23.76
N LYS A 441 -15.06 -0.62 23.68
CA LYS A 441 -16.19 -0.76 24.62
C LYS A 441 -15.71 -0.92 26.06
N HIS A 442 -14.65 -1.69 26.29
CA HIS A 442 -14.06 -1.87 27.62
C HIS A 442 -13.38 -0.59 28.13
N TYR A 443 -12.64 0.10 27.27
CA TYR A 443 -11.93 1.34 27.62
C TYR A 443 -12.90 2.47 28.02
N PHE A 444 -14.05 2.56 27.36
CA PHE A 444 -15.08 3.57 27.63
C PHE A 444 -16.13 3.12 28.65
N GLN A 445 -15.93 2.02 29.38
CA GLN A 445 -16.81 1.59 30.47
C GLN A 445 -16.97 2.72 31.49
N GLY A 446 -18.18 3.28 31.60
CA GLY A 446 -18.49 4.45 32.45
C GLY A 446 -18.72 5.77 31.70
N SER A 447 -18.64 5.79 30.37
CA SER A 447 -18.94 6.96 29.53
C SER A 447 -20.08 6.70 28.54
N SER A 448 -20.73 7.75 28.00
CA SER A 448 -21.88 7.63 27.09
C SER A 448 -21.53 7.24 25.63
N PHE A 449 -20.35 6.65 25.42
CA PHE A 449 -19.90 6.25 24.09
C PHE A 449 -20.74 5.06 23.57
N ALA A 450 -21.32 5.22 22.38
CA ALA A 450 -22.13 4.18 21.77
C ALA A 450 -21.92 4.14 20.25
N PHE A 451 -21.67 2.95 19.71
CA PHE A 451 -21.40 2.74 18.29
C PHE A 451 -22.55 3.19 17.37
N HIS A 452 -23.80 3.13 17.84
CA HIS A 452 -24.96 3.60 17.05
C HIS A 452 -24.89 5.11 16.75
N ARG A 453 -24.19 5.91 17.57
CA ARG A 453 -24.00 7.35 17.32
C ARG A 453 -22.98 7.65 16.22
N CYS A 454 -22.20 6.64 15.81
CA CYS A 454 -21.26 6.74 14.70
C CYS A 454 -21.97 6.62 13.34
N LEU A 455 -23.21 6.09 13.29
CA LEU A 455 -23.99 6.07 12.06
C LEU A 455 -24.46 7.49 11.71
N PRO A 456 -24.25 7.95 10.46
CA PRO A 456 -24.70 9.27 10.04
C PRO A 456 -26.23 9.33 10.00
N SER A 457 -26.81 10.40 10.52
CA SER A 457 -28.28 10.57 10.63
C SER A 457 -29.02 10.59 9.28
N GLY A 458 -28.31 10.77 8.16
CA GLY A 458 -28.84 10.77 6.80
C GLY A 458 -28.72 9.45 6.03
N TRP A 459 -28.33 8.34 6.68
CA TRP A 459 -28.12 7.06 5.99
C TRP A 459 -29.33 6.53 5.19
N PRO A 460 -30.61 6.74 5.56
CA PRO A 460 -31.74 6.17 4.81
C PRO A 460 -31.90 6.78 3.41
N ILE A 461 -31.67 8.08 3.27
CA ILE A 461 -31.75 8.78 1.97
C ILE A 461 -30.59 8.38 1.07
N LEU A 462 -29.41 8.15 1.67
CA LEU A 462 -28.28 7.61 0.94
C LEU A 462 -28.60 6.23 0.37
N LEU A 463 -29.20 5.33 1.17
CA LEU A 463 -29.64 4.02 0.67
C LEU A 463 -30.72 4.12 -0.41
N LEU A 464 -31.69 5.02 -0.25
CA LEU A 464 -32.72 5.26 -1.27
C LEU A 464 -32.07 5.72 -2.59
N SER A 465 -31.11 6.65 -2.52
CA SER A 465 -30.37 7.12 -3.67
C SER A 465 -29.53 6.01 -4.33
N GLY A 466 -28.98 5.09 -3.53
CA GLY A 466 -28.32 3.88 -4.03
C GLY A 466 -29.26 2.92 -4.72
N ALA A 467 -30.44 2.68 -4.14
CA ALA A 467 -31.46 1.83 -4.75
C ALA A 467 -31.91 2.38 -6.10
N ILE A 468 -32.12 3.70 -6.21
CA ILE A 468 -32.43 4.38 -7.48
C ILE A 468 -31.27 4.22 -8.47
N THR A 469 -30.03 4.37 -8.01
CA THR A 469 -28.85 4.22 -8.88
C THR A 469 -28.69 2.77 -9.36
N HIS A 470 -28.93 1.78 -8.49
CA HIS A 470 -28.88 0.36 -8.85
C HIS A 470 -30.02 -0.03 -9.81
N LEU A 471 -31.21 0.55 -9.62
CA LEU A 471 -32.32 0.36 -10.55
C LEU A 471 -32.02 1.01 -11.91
N SER A 472 -31.41 2.20 -11.91
CA SER A 472 -30.93 2.88 -13.12
C SER A 472 -29.90 2.03 -13.87
N GLU A 473 -28.95 1.40 -13.18
CA GLU A 473 -27.99 0.48 -13.78
C GLU A 473 -28.73 -0.67 -14.50
N ARG A 474 -29.71 -1.31 -13.86
CA ARG A 474 -30.43 -2.44 -14.46
C ARG A 474 -31.36 -2.07 -15.62
N LEU A 475 -31.98 -0.89 -15.59
CA LEU A 475 -32.98 -0.50 -16.58
C LEU A 475 -32.40 0.29 -17.76
N ILE A 476 -31.36 1.08 -17.53
CA ILE A 476 -30.86 2.06 -18.50
C ILE A 476 -29.54 1.62 -19.13
N LEU A 477 -28.67 0.91 -18.39
CA LEU A 477 -27.34 0.58 -18.87
C LEU A 477 -27.39 -0.57 -19.88
N ASP A 478 -27.48 -0.22 -21.15
CA ASP A 478 -27.35 -1.16 -22.26
C ASP A 478 -25.87 -1.44 -22.56
N ARG A 479 -25.51 -2.72 -22.67
CA ARG A 479 -24.14 -3.18 -22.94
C ARG A 479 -23.71 -2.91 -24.38
N GLU A 480 -24.66 -2.86 -25.31
CA GLU A 480 -24.40 -2.61 -26.73
C GLU A 480 -24.24 -1.12 -27.01
N ASN A 481 -25.19 -0.29 -26.59
CA ASN A 481 -25.15 1.17 -26.69
C ASN A 481 -24.54 1.85 -25.45
N PHE A 482 -23.33 1.44 -25.06
CA PHE A 482 -22.73 1.79 -23.76
C PHE A 482 -22.53 3.30 -23.50
N TRP A 483 -21.95 4.06 -24.44
CA TRP A 483 -21.61 5.47 -24.20
C TRP A 483 -22.82 6.39 -23.92
N PRO A 484 -23.89 6.38 -24.74
CA PRO A 484 -25.06 7.22 -24.47
C PRO A 484 -25.82 6.77 -23.21
N THR A 485 -25.94 5.47 -22.95
CA THR A 485 -26.62 4.96 -21.75
C THR A 485 -25.81 5.21 -20.48
N LEU A 486 -24.47 5.14 -20.56
CA LEU A 486 -23.58 5.53 -19.48
C LEU A 486 -23.78 7.01 -19.11
N LEU A 487 -23.83 7.92 -20.08
CA LEU A 487 -24.04 9.34 -19.80
C LEU A 487 -25.37 9.58 -19.05
N LEU A 488 -26.43 8.87 -19.45
CA LEU A 488 -27.73 8.95 -18.77
C LEU A 488 -27.68 8.39 -17.34
N HIS A 489 -27.10 7.20 -17.17
CA HIS A 489 -26.92 6.56 -15.86
C HIS A 489 -26.01 7.37 -14.93
N SER A 490 -24.91 7.92 -15.45
CA SER A 490 -24.00 8.81 -14.72
C SER A 490 -24.71 10.10 -14.31
N SER A 491 -25.54 10.70 -15.18
CA SER A 491 -26.30 11.90 -14.85
C SER A 491 -27.28 11.65 -13.70
N ILE A 492 -28.01 10.53 -13.73
CA ILE A 492 -28.94 10.15 -12.65
C ILE A 492 -28.20 9.97 -11.33
N GLY A 493 -27.09 9.23 -11.32
CA GLY A 493 -26.36 9.02 -10.07
C GLY A 493 -25.58 10.24 -9.58
N ILE A 494 -25.13 11.16 -10.46
CA ILE A 494 -24.58 12.47 -10.03
C ILE A 494 -25.67 13.28 -9.32
N VAL A 495 -26.89 13.34 -9.87
CA VAL A 495 -28.01 14.03 -9.23
C VAL A 495 -28.34 13.39 -7.88
N CYS A 496 -28.47 12.05 -7.83
CA CYS A 496 -28.68 11.31 -6.59
C CYS A 496 -27.58 11.54 -5.56
N PHE A 497 -26.32 11.58 -5.98
CA PHE A 497 -25.17 11.85 -5.13
C PHE A 497 -25.18 13.28 -4.57
N CYS A 498 -25.42 14.28 -5.43
CA CYS A 498 -25.53 15.68 -5.01
C CYS A 498 -26.68 15.89 -4.01
N LEU A 499 -27.86 15.31 -4.26
CA LEU A 499 -29.00 15.37 -3.34
C LEU A 499 -28.68 14.71 -2.00
N SER A 500 -28.04 13.55 -2.01
CA SER A 500 -27.60 12.85 -0.80
C SER A 500 -26.59 13.67 -0.01
N ILE A 501 -25.58 14.27 -0.66
CA ILE A 501 -24.61 15.15 -0.02
C ILE A 501 -25.30 16.37 0.59
N ILE A 502 -26.16 17.05 -0.16
CA ILE A 502 -26.89 18.24 0.35
C ILE A 502 -27.70 17.85 1.59
N HIS A 503 -28.39 16.71 1.56
CA HIS A 503 -29.18 16.24 2.69
C HIS A 503 -28.31 15.92 3.92
N ILE A 504 -27.22 15.18 3.72
CA ILE A 504 -26.26 14.86 4.77
C ILE A 504 -25.66 16.16 5.34
N CYS A 505 -25.27 17.09 4.48
CA CYS A 505 -24.75 18.40 4.89
C CYS A 505 -25.76 19.20 5.71
N HIS A 506 -27.05 19.07 5.40
CA HIS A 506 -28.11 19.76 6.13
C HIS A 506 -28.38 19.14 7.51
N ARG A 507 -28.36 17.80 7.62
CA ARG A 507 -28.57 17.07 8.87
C ARG A 507 -27.36 17.12 9.81
N GLU A 508 -26.15 17.11 9.24
CA GLU A 508 -24.89 17.06 9.97
C GLU A 508 -24.15 18.41 9.98
N LYS A 509 -24.88 19.54 9.84
CA LYS A 509 -24.31 20.90 9.77
C LYS A 509 -23.31 21.20 10.90
N HIS A 510 -23.53 20.65 12.10
CA HIS A 510 -22.64 20.86 13.24
C HIS A 510 -21.33 20.07 13.09
N PHE A 511 -21.42 18.80 12.71
CA PHE A 511 -20.28 17.92 12.47
C PHE A 511 -19.41 18.42 11.31
N ILE A 512 -20.01 18.77 10.17
CA ILE A 512 -19.27 19.26 9.00
C ILE A 512 -18.63 20.62 9.28
N ARG A 513 -19.32 21.55 9.96
CA ARG A 513 -18.71 22.83 10.37
C ARG A 513 -17.54 22.61 11.33
N LYS A 514 -17.59 21.59 12.18
CA LYS A 514 -16.49 21.24 13.08
C LYS A 514 -15.29 20.71 12.29
N ILE A 515 -15.50 19.81 11.33
CA ILE A 515 -14.43 19.33 10.42
C ILE A 515 -13.81 20.48 9.62
N ILE A 516 -14.62 21.36 9.02
CA ILE A 516 -14.13 22.50 8.25
C ILE A 516 -13.35 23.47 9.16
N ARG A 517 -13.78 23.69 10.41
CA ARG A 517 -13.01 24.48 11.38
C ARG A 517 -11.74 23.79 11.86
N PHE A 518 -11.70 22.47 11.93
CA PHE A 518 -10.47 21.74 12.20
C PHE A 518 -9.49 21.87 11.04
N GLY A 519 -9.96 21.81 9.79
CA GLY A 519 -9.13 22.16 8.62
C GLY A 519 -8.57 23.58 8.70
N LYS A 520 -9.41 24.56 9.06
CA LYS A 520 -9.05 25.99 9.19
C LYS A 520 -8.32 26.40 10.48
N ARG A 521 -8.14 25.50 11.45
CA ARG A 521 -7.31 25.72 12.67
C ARG A 521 -5.96 24.99 12.56
N VAL A 522 -5.83 24.15 11.53
CA VAL A 522 -4.59 23.51 11.13
C VAL A 522 -3.97 24.29 9.96
N ASP A 523 -4.76 25.05 9.20
CA ASP A 523 -4.32 26.32 8.59
C ASP A 523 -4.16 27.39 9.67
#